data_AF-A0A4R6QE85-F1
#
_entry.id   AF-A0A4R6QE85-F1
#
_cell.length_a   1.000
_cell.length_b   1.000
_cell.length_c   1.000
_cell.angle_alpha   90.00
_cell.angle_beta   90.00
_cell.angle_gamma   90.00
#
_symmetry.space_group_name_H-M   'P 1'
#
loop_
_entity.id
_entity.type
_entity.pdbx_description
1 polymer ?
#
loop_
_entity_poly.entity_id
_entity_poly.type
_entity_poly.pdbx_seq_one_letter_code
_entity_poly.pdbx_strand_id
1 'polypeptide(L)'
;MNIIEWINNTFGIDNTVSVPTLISIVVFITGGIMTYLFTWIKDFNNRKNLRKTFYLLLEEVIQDLKIKEKHASEFYPQITVSHNGSWFLPHKPISYLETIFELDFKDNYYAFRKKFFWNFCSRKIRNRAYHKIWTILRTLKFFEERIDIDIENLVNKFDFFHKQYNTHLEEYRKYHDDLNRKYNGFRFPPTQRKLYEFLMAEDRIWKNWQDLGEENRTRFFVTYNQLIKLVLDLNKQNSDLEITQESDNLLLSCSFQFIEMENILNIYQLKFKQYHDNYKKSHRLLKKCLELIE
;
A
#
# COMPACT_ATOMS: atom_id res chain seq x y z
N MET A 1 -32.97 71.90 14.21
CA MET A 1 -31.61 72.49 14.11
C MET A 1 -30.85 71.70 13.06
N ASN A 2 -30.52 72.32 11.94
CA ASN A 2 -29.90 71.62 10.81
C ASN A 2 -28.47 71.21 11.19
N ILE A 3 -28.01 70.01 10.83
CA ILE A 3 -26.67 69.53 11.22
C ILE A 3 -25.57 70.50 10.77
N ILE A 4 -25.78 71.14 9.61
CA ILE A 4 -24.89 72.15 9.05
C ILE A 4 -24.90 73.45 9.89
N GLU A 5 -26.07 73.92 10.34
CA GLU A 5 -26.16 75.10 11.24
C GLU A 5 -25.49 74.84 12.58
N TRP A 6 -25.63 73.62 13.13
CA TRP A 6 -24.97 73.26 14.38
C TRP A 6 -23.45 73.22 14.23
N ILE A 7 -22.92 72.62 13.15
CA ILE A 7 -21.47 72.59 12.87
C ILE A 7 -20.93 74.02 12.67
N ASN A 8 -21.63 74.85 11.91
CA ASN A 8 -21.22 76.23 11.67
C ASN A 8 -21.19 77.06 12.96
N ASN A 9 -22.22 76.93 13.79
CA ASN A 9 -22.30 77.64 15.08
C ASN A 9 -21.30 77.12 16.10
N THR A 10 -20.96 75.82 16.08
CA THR A 10 -20.06 75.20 17.06
C THR A 10 -18.58 75.42 16.71
N PHE A 11 -18.22 75.46 15.43
CA PHE A 11 -16.84 75.57 14.97
C PHE A 11 -16.50 76.93 14.33
N GLY A 12 -17.47 77.82 14.14
CA GLY A 12 -17.27 79.15 13.55
C GLY A 12 -16.92 79.13 12.07
N ILE A 13 -17.43 78.15 11.33
CA ILE A 13 -17.08 77.88 9.92
C ILE A 13 -18.28 78.22 9.03
N ASP A 14 -18.03 78.85 7.87
CA ASP A 14 -19.06 79.23 6.90
C ASP A 14 -19.58 78.01 6.11
N ASN A 15 -20.84 78.09 5.65
CA ASN A 15 -21.56 77.05 4.91
C ASN A 15 -20.79 76.55 3.66
N THR A 16 -20.01 77.43 3.04
CA THR A 16 -19.18 77.14 1.88
C THR A 16 -18.05 76.14 2.16
N VAL A 17 -17.65 75.99 3.43
CA VAL A 17 -16.58 75.08 3.86
C VAL A 17 -17.17 73.85 4.57
N SER A 18 -18.22 74.01 5.37
CA SER A 18 -18.82 72.91 6.12
C SER A 18 -19.57 71.91 5.24
N VAL A 19 -20.24 72.35 4.17
CA VAL A 19 -20.95 71.46 3.24
C VAL A 19 -20.00 70.53 2.48
N PRO A 20 -18.92 71.01 1.81
CA PRO A 20 -17.93 70.12 1.17
C PRO A 20 -17.23 69.18 2.15
N THR A 21 -16.97 69.64 3.38
CA THR A 21 -16.34 68.83 4.43
C THR A 21 -17.25 67.67 4.84
N LEU A 22 -18.54 67.93 5.07
CA LEU A 22 -19.51 66.91 5.42
C LEU A 22 -19.71 65.90 4.29
N ILE A 23 -19.79 66.37 3.03
CA ILE A 23 -19.84 65.50 1.85
C ILE A 23 -18.59 64.61 1.78
N SER A 24 -17.40 65.17 2.00
CA SER A 24 -16.14 64.42 1.99
C SER A 24 -16.08 63.34 3.07
N ILE A 25 -16.55 63.63 4.29
CA ILE A 25 -16.65 62.66 5.38
C ILE A 25 -17.63 61.55 5.01
N VAL A 26 -18.80 61.89 4.48
CA VAL A 26 -19.80 60.90 4.05
C VAL A 26 -19.24 60.03 2.94
N VAL A 27 -18.61 60.60 1.91
CA VAL A 27 -17.99 59.84 0.81
C VAL A 27 -16.88 58.92 1.33
N PHE A 28 -16.05 59.37 2.27
CA PHE A 28 -14.99 58.56 2.86
C PHE A 28 -15.56 57.39 3.68
N ILE A 29 -16.55 57.65 4.54
CA ILE A 29 -17.23 56.60 5.33
C ILE A 29 -17.92 55.60 4.40
N THR A 30 -18.66 56.08 3.41
CA THR A 30 -19.39 55.24 2.46
C THR A 30 -18.41 54.41 1.62
N GLY A 31 -17.32 55.01 1.15
CA GLY A 31 -16.23 54.32 0.44
C GLY A 31 -15.60 53.22 1.30
N GLY A 32 -15.25 53.53 2.55
CA GLY A 32 -14.70 52.57 3.51
C GLY A 32 -15.64 51.39 3.80
N ILE A 33 -16.93 51.66 4.01
CA ILE A 33 -17.96 50.63 4.23
C ILE A 33 -18.10 49.76 2.98
N MET A 34 -18.14 50.35 1.78
CA MET A 34 -18.25 49.59 0.53
C MET A 34 -17.03 48.70 0.31
N THR A 35 -15.81 49.21 0.51
CA THR A 35 -14.59 48.38 0.41
C THR A 35 -14.58 47.24 1.43
N TYR A 36 -15.05 47.49 2.66
CA TYR A 36 -15.18 46.45 3.68
C TYR A 36 -16.19 45.37 3.27
N LEU A 37 -17.37 45.77 2.78
CA LEU A 37 -18.41 44.85 2.29
C LEU A 37 -17.91 44.01 1.11
N PHE A 38 -17.24 44.63 0.13
CA PHE A 38 -16.67 43.91 -1.01
C PHE A 38 -15.62 42.88 -0.57
N THR A 39 -14.71 43.25 0.32
CA THR A 39 -13.71 42.32 0.89
C THR A 39 -14.40 41.17 1.61
N TRP A 40 -15.43 41.45 2.42
CA TRP A 40 -16.18 40.44 3.14
C TRP A 40 -16.90 39.44 2.23
N ILE A 41 -17.53 39.93 1.14
CA ILE A 41 -18.17 39.08 0.12
C ILE A 41 -17.12 38.22 -0.60
N LYS A 42 -16.01 38.82 -1.01
CA LYS A 42 -14.90 38.12 -1.67
C LYS A 42 -14.36 37.00 -0.78
N ASP A 43 -14.10 37.28 0.50
CA ASP A 43 -13.64 36.29 1.47
C ASP A 43 -14.66 35.18 1.70
N PHE A 44 -15.95 35.50 1.73
CA PHE A 44 -17.01 34.50 1.85
C PHE A 44 -17.03 33.55 0.66
N ASN A 45 -16.94 34.10 -0.56
CA ASN A 45 -16.90 33.32 -1.80
C ASN A 45 -15.64 32.47 -1.89
N ASN A 46 -14.47 33.02 -1.53
CA ASN A 46 -13.20 32.28 -1.49
C ASN A 46 -13.31 31.08 -0.54
N ARG A 47 -13.82 31.27 0.68
CA ARG A 47 -14.02 30.16 1.64
C ARG A 47 -15.02 29.12 1.13
N LYS A 48 -16.07 29.54 0.42
CA LYS A 48 -17.06 28.62 -0.17
C LYS A 48 -16.43 27.78 -1.27
N ASN A 49 -15.67 28.41 -2.16
CA ASN A 49 -14.96 27.74 -3.24
C ASN A 49 -13.92 26.76 -2.68
N LEU A 50 -13.11 27.18 -1.71
CA LEU A 50 -12.11 26.33 -1.06
C LEU A 50 -12.73 25.06 -0.46
N ARG A 51 -13.86 25.18 0.24
CA ARG A 51 -14.58 24.01 0.78
C ARG A 51 -15.11 23.12 -0.34
N LYS A 52 -15.69 23.70 -1.39
CA LYS A 52 -16.21 22.95 -2.55
C LYS A 52 -15.09 22.17 -3.24
N THR A 53 -13.96 22.81 -3.50
CA THR A 53 -12.77 22.16 -4.06
C THR A 53 -12.33 21.02 -3.16
N PHE A 54 -12.19 21.24 -1.85
CA PHE A 54 -11.81 20.19 -0.91
C PHE A 54 -12.76 18.98 -0.95
N TYR A 55 -14.07 19.21 -1.00
CA TYR A 55 -15.06 18.14 -1.10
C TYR A 55 -14.88 17.32 -2.38
N LEU A 56 -14.80 17.99 -3.53
CA LEU A 56 -14.64 17.32 -4.82
C LEU A 56 -13.36 16.48 -4.87
N LEU A 57 -12.23 17.03 -4.40
CA LEU A 57 -10.96 16.28 -4.35
C LEU A 57 -11.08 15.08 -3.40
N LEU A 58 -11.74 15.23 -2.26
CA LEU A 58 -11.90 14.16 -1.30
C LEU A 58 -12.84 13.04 -1.79
N GLU A 59 -13.89 13.39 -2.55
CA GLU A 59 -14.76 12.42 -3.21
C GLU A 59 -14.00 11.56 -4.21
N GLU A 60 -13.14 12.17 -5.03
CA GLU A 60 -12.26 11.45 -5.95
C GLU A 60 -11.31 10.49 -5.21
N VAL A 61 -10.67 10.97 -4.12
CA VAL A 61 -9.84 10.11 -3.25
C VAL A 61 -10.64 8.92 -2.71
N ILE A 62 -11.88 9.15 -2.26
CA ILE A 62 -12.77 8.09 -1.76
C ILE A 62 -13.07 7.04 -2.85
N GLN A 63 -13.29 7.46 -4.10
CA GLN A 63 -13.51 6.53 -5.21
C GLN A 63 -12.26 5.70 -5.53
N ASP A 64 -11.09 6.35 -5.58
CA ASP A 64 -9.84 5.64 -5.84
C ASP A 64 -9.50 4.64 -4.73
N LEU A 65 -9.82 4.95 -3.47
CA LEU A 65 -9.66 4.00 -2.36
C LEU A 65 -10.50 2.73 -2.54
N LYS A 66 -11.70 2.84 -3.11
CA LYS A 66 -12.53 1.67 -3.42
C LYS A 66 -11.90 0.80 -4.52
N ILE A 67 -11.27 1.43 -5.52
CA ILE A 67 -10.53 0.73 -6.57
C ILE A 67 -9.29 0.04 -5.97
N LYS A 68 -8.50 0.74 -5.16
CA LYS A 68 -7.33 0.19 -4.45
C LYS A 68 -7.71 -0.96 -3.51
N GLU A 69 -8.83 -0.84 -2.79
CA GLU A 69 -9.37 -1.91 -1.94
C GLU A 69 -9.60 -3.19 -2.75
N LYS A 70 -10.22 -3.07 -3.93
CA LYS A 70 -10.47 -4.18 -4.84
C LYS A 70 -9.16 -4.80 -5.34
N HIS A 71 -8.26 -3.99 -5.89
CA HIS A 71 -6.98 -4.48 -6.43
C HIS A 71 -6.15 -5.19 -5.35
N ALA A 72 -6.06 -4.60 -4.15
CA ALA A 72 -5.36 -5.23 -3.04
C ALA A 72 -6.03 -6.55 -2.62
N SER A 73 -7.37 -6.62 -2.61
CA SER A 73 -8.12 -7.84 -2.26
C SER A 73 -7.91 -8.99 -3.24
N GLU A 74 -7.69 -8.68 -4.52
CA GLU A 74 -7.40 -9.65 -5.57
C GLU A 74 -5.93 -10.07 -5.56
N PHE A 75 -5.02 -9.17 -5.14
CA PHE A 75 -3.58 -9.36 -5.19
C PHE A 75 -3.01 -10.17 -4.02
N TYR A 76 -3.29 -9.80 -2.76
CA TYR A 76 -2.64 -10.47 -1.63
C TYR A 76 -2.86 -12.00 -1.58
N PRO A 77 -4.03 -12.57 -2.00
CA PRO A 77 -4.21 -14.02 -2.04
C PRO A 77 -3.30 -14.74 -3.04
N GLN A 78 -2.77 -14.03 -4.04
CA GLN A 78 -1.87 -14.59 -5.06
C GLN A 78 -0.44 -14.77 -4.53
N ILE A 79 -0.08 -14.14 -3.41
CA ILE A 79 1.26 -14.22 -2.80
C ILE A 79 1.36 -15.53 -2.00
N THR A 80 1.48 -16.66 -2.71
CA THR A 80 1.57 -18.00 -2.13
C THR A 80 2.46 -18.90 -3.00
N VAL A 81 3.07 -19.93 -2.41
CA VAL A 81 3.93 -20.88 -3.14
C VAL A 81 3.21 -21.72 -4.19
N SER A 82 1.89 -21.86 -4.05
CA SER A 82 1.04 -22.57 -5.01
C SER A 82 0.65 -21.72 -6.24
N HIS A 83 0.91 -20.41 -6.21
CA HIS A 83 0.55 -19.54 -7.31
C HIS A 83 1.46 -19.78 -8.51
N ASN A 84 0.86 -20.03 -9.67
CA ASN A 84 1.57 -20.42 -10.90
C ASN A 84 1.59 -19.31 -11.97
N GLY A 85 1.51 -18.05 -11.54
CA GLY A 85 1.46 -16.89 -12.44
C GLY A 85 2.34 -15.75 -11.96
N SER A 86 2.44 -14.71 -12.79
CA SER A 86 3.10 -13.46 -12.41
C SER A 86 2.25 -12.71 -11.39
N TRP A 87 2.88 -12.17 -10.35
CA TRP A 87 2.22 -11.26 -9.44
C TRP A 87 1.93 -9.94 -10.14
N PHE A 88 0.65 -9.64 -10.35
CA PHE A 88 0.22 -8.40 -10.97
C PHE A 88 -0.66 -7.61 -9.99
N LEU A 89 -0.10 -6.52 -9.45
CA LEU A 89 -0.89 -5.50 -8.76
C LEU A 89 -1.17 -4.39 -9.77
N PRO A 90 -2.43 -4.16 -10.18
CA PRO A 90 -2.77 -2.98 -10.95
C PRO A 90 -2.61 -1.74 -10.06
N HIS A 91 -1.43 -1.13 -10.11
CA HIS A 91 -1.16 0.11 -9.39
C HIS A 91 -1.75 1.29 -10.19
N LYS A 92 -2.76 1.95 -9.62
CA LYS A 92 -3.19 3.29 -10.02
C LYS A 92 -2.99 4.21 -8.82
N PRO A 93 -2.25 5.32 -8.93
CA PRO A 93 -2.08 6.25 -7.80
C PRO A 93 -3.44 6.82 -7.37
N ILE A 94 -3.57 7.17 -6.09
CA ILE A 94 -4.76 7.88 -5.59
C ILE A 94 -4.74 9.30 -6.18
N SER A 95 -5.70 9.58 -7.05
CA SER A 95 -5.83 10.87 -7.73
C SER A 95 -6.05 11.98 -6.71
N TYR A 96 -5.45 13.14 -6.96
CA TYR A 96 -5.60 14.36 -6.16
C TYR A 96 -5.13 14.27 -4.69
N LEU A 97 -4.57 13.15 -4.23
CA LEU A 97 -4.06 13.03 -2.86
C LEU A 97 -3.01 14.12 -2.58
N GLU A 98 -2.03 14.28 -3.48
CA GLU A 98 -1.02 15.34 -3.39
C GLU A 98 -1.65 16.74 -3.54
N THR A 99 -2.59 16.91 -4.46
CA THR A 99 -3.31 18.19 -4.65
C THR A 99 -4.05 18.64 -3.39
N ILE A 100 -4.58 17.72 -2.59
CA ILE A 100 -5.19 18.07 -1.29
C ILE A 100 -4.13 18.65 -0.33
N PHE A 101 -2.89 18.15 -0.36
CA PHE A 101 -1.80 18.68 0.46
C PHE A 101 -1.26 20.03 -0.02
N GLU A 102 -1.47 20.39 -1.29
CA GLU A 102 -1.19 21.73 -1.81
C GLU A 102 -2.17 22.78 -1.30
N LEU A 103 -3.38 22.37 -0.87
CA LEU A 103 -4.29 23.27 -0.17
C LEU A 103 -3.71 23.60 1.20
N ASP A 104 -3.42 24.88 1.45
CA ASP A 104 -2.94 25.33 2.74
C ASP A 104 -3.89 24.87 3.87
N PHE A 105 -3.36 24.04 4.78
CA PHE A 105 -4.14 23.45 5.86
C PHE A 105 -4.82 24.50 6.72
N LYS A 106 -4.13 25.62 7.01
CA LYS A 106 -4.62 26.67 7.90
C LYS A 106 -5.78 27.41 7.24
N ASP A 107 -5.67 27.75 5.97
CA ASP A 107 -6.72 28.42 5.19
C ASP A 107 -7.91 27.50 4.98
N ASN A 108 -7.65 26.24 4.65
CA ASN A 108 -8.69 25.22 4.50
C ASN A 108 -9.44 25.01 5.82
N TYR A 109 -8.72 24.78 6.91
CA TYR A 109 -9.31 24.60 8.23
C TYR A 109 -10.07 25.84 8.67
N TYR A 110 -9.56 27.05 8.41
CA TYR A 110 -10.25 28.29 8.71
C TYR A 110 -11.60 28.40 7.97
N ALA A 111 -11.62 28.03 6.69
CA ALA A 111 -12.85 28.02 5.89
C ALA A 111 -13.91 27.06 6.48
N PHE A 112 -13.50 25.88 6.94
CA PHE A 112 -14.39 24.92 7.61
C PHE A 112 -14.81 25.37 9.01
N ARG A 113 -13.87 25.84 9.83
CA ARG A 113 -14.13 26.33 11.19
C ARG A 113 -15.16 27.46 11.20
N LYS A 114 -15.10 28.40 10.25
CA LYS A 114 -16.09 29.47 10.10
C LYS A 114 -17.48 28.94 9.77
N LYS A 115 -17.59 27.89 8.96
CA LYS A 115 -18.87 27.19 8.70
C LYS A 115 -19.39 26.50 9.96
N PHE A 116 -18.52 25.79 10.68
CA PHE A 116 -18.89 25.02 11.88
C PHE A 116 -19.33 25.89 13.06
N PHE A 117 -18.86 27.14 13.13
CA PHE A 117 -19.25 28.07 14.20
C PHE A 117 -20.76 28.30 14.26
N TRP A 118 -21.44 28.24 13.12
CA TRP A 118 -22.89 28.40 13.02
C TRP A 118 -23.68 27.19 13.53
N ASN A 119 -23.04 26.04 13.76
CA ASN A 119 -23.66 24.80 14.26
C ASN A 119 -23.12 24.44 15.65
N PHE A 120 -23.69 25.08 16.69
CA PHE A 120 -23.17 25.02 18.06
C PHE A 120 -23.12 23.60 18.64
N CYS A 121 -24.17 22.79 18.46
CA CYS A 121 -24.29 21.45 19.06
C CYS A 121 -23.37 20.38 18.42
N SER A 122 -22.97 20.54 17.16
CA SER A 122 -22.13 19.55 16.45
C SER A 122 -20.69 20.02 16.20
N ARG A 123 -20.34 21.25 16.60
CA ARG A 123 -19.02 21.85 16.34
C ARG A 123 -17.85 20.97 16.74
N LYS A 124 -17.88 20.35 17.92
CA LYS A 124 -16.78 19.48 18.41
C LYS A 124 -16.61 18.24 17.53
N ILE A 125 -17.72 17.61 17.14
CA ILE A 125 -17.74 16.42 16.28
C ILE A 125 -17.21 16.76 14.88
N ARG A 126 -17.69 17.87 14.29
CA ARG A 126 -17.26 18.34 12.96
C ARG A 126 -15.76 18.67 12.91
N ASN A 127 -15.23 19.34 13.93
CA ASN A 127 -13.78 19.58 14.03
C ASN A 127 -12.99 18.28 14.12
N ARG A 128 -13.45 17.31 14.93
CA ARG A 128 -12.80 16.01 15.05
C ARG A 128 -12.82 15.25 13.72
N ALA A 129 -13.95 15.26 13.00
CA ALA A 129 -14.08 14.65 11.68
C ALA A 129 -13.10 15.28 10.67
N TYR A 130 -12.99 16.61 10.65
CA TYR A 130 -12.02 17.31 9.81
C TYR A 130 -10.57 16.88 10.07
N HIS A 131 -10.14 16.87 11.34
CA HIS A 131 -8.78 16.41 11.67
C HIS A 131 -8.57 14.92 11.38
N LYS A 132 -9.62 14.11 11.51
CA LYS A 132 -9.57 12.69 11.18
C LYS A 132 -9.36 12.46 9.69
N ILE A 133 -10.00 13.25 8.81
CA ILE A 133 -9.76 13.23 7.36
C ILE A 133 -8.28 13.45 7.08
N TRP A 134 -7.69 14.53 7.59
CA TRP A 134 -6.27 14.81 7.40
C TRP A 134 -5.33 13.72 7.92
N THR A 135 -5.67 13.12 9.06
CA THR A 135 -4.90 11.98 9.60
C THR A 135 -4.94 10.79 8.65
N ILE A 136 -6.11 10.50 8.07
CA ILE A 136 -6.28 9.42 7.09
C ILE A 136 -5.50 9.75 5.81
N LEU A 137 -5.63 10.96 5.27
CA LEU A 137 -4.90 11.38 4.06
C LEU A 137 -3.39 11.23 4.22
N ARG A 138 -2.82 11.62 5.38
CA ARG A 138 -1.39 11.43 5.66
C ARG A 138 -0.98 9.96 5.70
N THR A 139 -1.85 9.13 6.28
CA THR A 139 -1.63 7.67 6.34
C THR A 139 -1.65 7.07 4.94
N LEU A 140 -2.58 7.51 4.09
CA LEU A 140 -2.66 7.08 2.69
C LEU A 140 -1.41 7.49 1.91
N LYS A 141 -0.94 8.72 2.08
CA LYS A 141 0.30 9.19 1.43
C LYS A 141 1.50 8.31 1.79
N PHE A 142 1.67 8.01 3.08
CA PHE A 142 2.71 7.09 3.55
C PHE A 142 2.62 5.69 2.92
N PHE A 143 1.40 5.18 2.71
CA PHE A 143 1.21 3.87 2.08
C PHE A 143 1.46 3.91 0.57
N GLU A 144 1.03 4.96 -0.13
CA GLU A 144 1.29 5.13 -1.56
C GLU A 144 2.80 5.27 -1.85
N GLU A 145 3.56 5.94 -0.99
CA GLU A 145 5.02 6.04 -1.11
C GLU A 145 5.75 4.70 -0.90
N ARG A 146 5.12 3.73 -0.20
CA ARG A 146 5.76 2.46 0.18
C ARG A 146 5.34 1.27 -0.66
N ILE A 147 4.17 1.30 -1.27
CA ILE A 147 3.61 0.12 -1.92
C ILE A 147 4.51 -0.38 -3.07
N ASP A 148 5.07 0.52 -3.87
CA ASP A 148 5.94 0.14 -4.99
C ASP A 148 7.28 -0.42 -4.48
N ILE A 149 7.85 0.22 -3.45
CA ILE A 149 9.06 -0.26 -2.76
C ILE A 149 8.82 -1.66 -2.18
N ASP A 150 7.62 -1.93 -1.64
CA ASP A 150 7.29 -3.21 -1.06
C ASP A 150 7.10 -4.32 -2.11
N ILE A 151 6.54 -4.00 -3.27
CA ILE A 151 6.44 -4.93 -4.40
C ILE A 151 7.83 -5.26 -4.93
N GLU A 152 8.66 -4.24 -5.16
CA GLU A 152 10.03 -4.42 -5.63
C GLU A 152 10.83 -5.29 -4.65
N ASN A 153 10.72 -5.03 -3.35
CA ASN A 153 11.39 -5.84 -2.33
C ASN A 153 10.85 -7.27 -2.24
N LEU A 154 9.56 -7.51 -2.50
CA LEU A 154 9.00 -8.86 -2.60
C LEU A 154 9.65 -9.61 -3.76
N VAL A 155 9.61 -9.03 -4.96
CA VAL A 155 10.13 -9.65 -6.19
C VAL A 155 11.63 -9.91 -6.06
N ASN A 156 12.42 -8.90 -5.68
CA ASN A 156 13.87 -9.03 -5.60
C ASN A 156 14.32 -10.07 -4.57
N LYS A 157 13.68 -10.12 -3.39
CA LYS A 157 14.01 -11.12 -2.38
C LYS A 157 13.59 -12.50 -2.84
N PHE A 158 12.36 -12.66 -3.33
CA PHE A 158 11.89 -13.95 -3.82
C PHE A 158 12.79 -14.49 -4.95
N ASP A 159 13.12 -13.66 -5.94
CA ASP A 159 13.98 -14.03 -7.06
C ASP A 159 15.38 -14.45 -6.60
N PHE A 160 15.92 -13.81 -5.56
CA PHE A 160 17.20 -14.22 -4.98
C PHE A 160 17.14 -15.66 -4.44
N PHE A 161 16.17 -15.97 -3.57
CA PHE A 161 16.03 -17.32 -3.01
C PHE A 161 15.64 -18.35 -4.07
N HIS A 162 14.81 -17.98 -5.04
CA HIS A 162 14.42 -18.85 -6.15
C HIS A 162 15.60 -19.19 -7.06
N LYS A 163 16.49 -18.23 -7.35
CA LYS A 163 17.73 -18.50 -8.11
C LYS A 163 18.63 -19.46 -7.36
N GLN A 164 18.87 -19.23 -6.07
CA GLN A 164 19.69 -20.13 -5.24
C GLN A 164 19.09 -21.53 -5.15
N TYR A 165 17.76 -21.63 -4.98
CA TYR A 165 17.04 -22.90 -5.01
C TYR A 165 17.30 -23.67 -6.30
N ASN A 166 17.20 -23.00 -7.46
CA ASN A 166 17.44 -23.63 -8.75
C ASN A 166 18.92 -24.03 -8.94
N THR A 167 19.87 -23.24 -8.43
CA THR A 167 21.29 -23.60 -8.45
C THR A 167 21.55 -24.88 -7.67
N HIS A 168 21.06 -24.99 -6.42
CA HIS A 168 21.24 -26.20 -5.61
C HIS A 168 20.48 -27.41 -6.15
N LEU A 169 19.30 -27.19 -6.73
CA LEU A 169 18.56 -28.26 -7.41
C LEU A 169 19.35 -28.82 -8.60
N GLU A 170 20.04 -27.98 -9.35
CA GLU A 170 20.88 -28.39 -10.46
C GLU A 170 22.16 -29.11 -10.00
N GLU A 171 22.75 -28.68 -8.88
CA GLU A 171 23.85 -29.42 -8.23
C GLU A 171 23.41 -30.81 -7.79
N TYR A 172 22.22 -30.93 -7.17
CA TYR A 172 21.66 -32.21 -6.78
C TYR A 172 21.32 -33.10 -7.98
N ARG A 173 20.81 -32.54 -9.08
CA ARG A 173 20.61 -33.28 -10.35
C ARG A 173 21.90 -33.88 -10.87
N LYS A 174 22.97 -33.10 -10.93
CA LYS A 174 24.29 -33.57 -11.38
C LYS A 174 24.82 -34.68 -10.48
N TYR A 175 24.68 -34.52 -9.15
CA TYR A 175 25.04 -35.54 -8.18
C TYR A 175 24.29 -36.87 -8.44
N HIS A 176 22.97 -36.80 -8.63
CA HIS A 176 22.16 -37.97 -8.92
C HIS A 176 22.54 -38.64 -10.25
N ASP A 177 22.79 -37.86 -11.30
CA ASP A 177 23.26 -38.38 -12.60
C ASP A 177 24.61 -39.10 -12.47
N ASP A 178 25.54 -38.57 -11.67
CA ASP A 178 26.84 -39.20 -11.43
C ASP A 178 26.73 -40.47 -10.58
N LEU A 179 25.85 -40.51 -9.58
CA LEU A 179 25.49 -41.74 -8.86
C LEU A 179 24.94 -42.79 -9.82
N ASN A 180 23.98 -42.43 -10.66
CA ASN A 180 23.40 -43.33 -11.65
C ASN A 180 24.47 -43.88 -12.59
N ARG A 181 25.38 -43.03 -13.12
CA ARG A 181 26.49 -43.49 -13.96
C ARG A 181 27.43 -44.45 -13.24
N LYS A 182 27.74 -44.18 -11.97
CA LYS A 182 28.64 -45.00 -11.15
C LYS A 182 28.08 -46.40 -10.89
N TYR A 183 26.76 -46.50 -10.67
CA TYR A 183 26.12 -47.75 -10.27
C TYR A 183 25.32 -48.44 -11.38
N ASN A 184 25.21 -47.84 -12.57
CA ASN A 184 24.55 -48.45 -13.71
C ASN A 184 25.25 -49.76 -14.12
N GLY A 185 24.51 -50.86 -14.17
CA GLY A 185 25.03 -52.18 -14.48
C GLY A 185 25.94 -52.79 -13.41
N PHE A 186 26.11 -52.12 -12.26
CA PHE A 186 26.92 -52.62 -11.15
C PHE A 186 26.24 -53.83 -10.49
N ARG A 187 27.01 -54.91 -10.28
CA ARG A 187 26.52 -56.10 -9.57
C ARG A 187 26.81 -55.94 -8.08
N PHE A 188 25.78 -55.58 -7.32
CA PHE A 188 25.91 -55.40 -5.88
C PHE A 188 26.13 -56.74 -5.16
N PRO A 189 27.17 -56.87 -4.32
CA PRO A 189 27.32 -58.03 -3.45
C PRO A 189 26.22 -58.05 -2.37
N PRO A 190 25.88 -59.22 -1.80
CA PRO A 190 24.83 -59.34 -0.77
C PRO A 190 25.02 -58.43 0.45
N THR A 191 26.28 -58.12 0.79
CA THR A 191 26.65 -57.21 1.89
C THR A 191 26.25 -55.75 1.65
N GLN A 192 25.97 -55.37 0.40
CA GLN A 192 25.56 -54.01 0.00
C GLN A 192 24.07 -53.93 -0.38
N ARG A 193 23.26 -54.91 0.03
CA ARG A 193 21.83 -54.97 -0.30
C ARG A 193 21.08 -53.69 0.10
N LYS A 194 21.38 -53.12 1.27
CA LYS A 194 20.76 -51.88 1.75
C LYS A 194 21.04 -50.68 0.83
N LEU A 195 22.28 -50.56 0.35
CA LEU A 195 22.66 -49.54 -0.63
C LEU A 195 21.89 -49.70 -1.94
N TYR A 196 21.74 -50.94 -2.43
CA TYR A 196 20.94 -51.22 -3.62
C TYR A 196 19.46 -50.85 -3.43
N GLU A 197 18.85 -51.24 -2.30
CA GLU A 197 17.46 -50.91 -1.97
C GLU A 197 17.24 -49.40 -1.86
N PHE A 198 18.19 -48.67 -1.28
CA PHE A 198 18.19 -47.20 -1.25
C PHE A 198 18.21 -46.59 -2.65
N LEU A 199 19.16 -46.97 -3.50
CA LEU A 199 19.31 -46.42 -4.85
C LEU A 199 18.05 -46.69 -5.71
N MET A 200 17.45 -47.86 -5.58
CA MET A 200 16.19 -48.20 -6.26
C MET A 200 15.00 -47.36 -5.76
N ALA A 201 14.97 -47.01 -4.47
CA ALA A 201 13.93 -46.16 -3.91
C ALA A 201 14.10 -44.70 -4.36
N GLU A 202 15.34 -44.20 -4.37
CA GLU A 202 15.68 -42.87 -4.87
C GLU A 202 15.33 -42.73 -6.36
N ASP A 203 15.74 -43.68 -7.21
CA ASP A 203 15.41 -43.70 -8.65
C ASP A 203 13.91 -43.70 -8.91
N ARG A 204 13.12 -44.40 -8.07
CA ARG A 204 11.66 -44.36 -8.16
C ARG A 204 11.10 -42.96 -7.89
N ILE A 205 11.63 -42.24 -6.90
CA ILE A 205 11.21 -40.86 -6.61
C ILE A 205 11.53 -39.96 -7.82
N TRP A 206 12.73 -40.08 -8.38
CA TRP A 206 13.15 -39.33 -9.56
C TRP A 206 12.28 -39.62 -10.78
N LYS A 207 12.01 -40.88 -11.07
CA LYS A 207 11.12 -41.29 -12.15
C LYS A 207 9.72 -40.72 -11.97
N ASN A 208 9.14 -40.84 -10.77
CA ASN A 208 7.83 -40.27 -10.48
C ASN A 208 7.79 -38.76 -10.71
N TRP A 209 8.85 -38.03 -10.34
CA TRP A 209 8.97 -36.60 -10.59
C TRP A 209 9.14 -36.28 -12.08
N GLN A 210 9.93 -37.06 -12.83
CA GLN A 210 10.13 -36.92 -14.27
C GLN A 210 8.82 -37.13 -15.06
N ASP A 211 7.98 -38.06 -14.60
CA ASP A 211 6.69 -38.39 -15.21
C ASP A 211 5.62 -37.29 -15.05
N LEU A 212 5.83 -36.27 -14.20
CA LEU A 212 4.87 -35.16 -13.95
C LEU A 212 4.68 -34.21 -15.15
N GLY A 213 5.52 -34.32 -16.18
CA GLY A 213 5.57 -33.40 -17.32
C GLY A 213 6.30 -32.09 -17.00
N GLU A 214 6.83 -31.42 -18.01
CA GLU A 214 7.67 -30.22 -17.85
C GLU A 214 6.96 -29.08 -17.11
N GLU A 215 5.68 -28.83 -17.41
CA GLU A 215 4.89 -27.75 -16.80
C GLU A 215 4.77 -27.87 -15.27
N ASN A 216 4.75 -29.09 -14.73
CA ASN A 216 4.70 -29.30 -13.29
C ASN A 216 6.10 -29.31 -12.67
N ARG A 217 7.12 -29.79 -13.38
CA ARG A 217 8.51 -29.83 -12.90
C ARG A 217 9.14 -28.45 -12.77
N THR A 218 8.71 -27.48 -13.57
CA THR A 218 9.15 -26.08 -13.45
C THR A 218 8.55 -25.37 -12.24
N ARG A 219 7.47 -25.92 -11.64
CA ARG A 219 6.87 -25.36 -10.42
C ARG A 219 7.69 -25.77 -9.21
N PHE A 220 8.40 -24.82 -8.62
CA PHE A 220 9.30 -25.06 -7.48
C PHE A 220 8.59 -25.77 -6.30
N PHE A 221 7.34 -25.41 -5.99
CA PHE A 221 6.55 -26.06 -4.94
C PHE A 221 6.28 -27.54 -5.22
N VAL A 222 6.00 -27.89 -6.49
CA VAL A 222 5.77 -29.28 -6.88
C VAL A 222 7.07 -30.06 -6.79
N THR A 223 8.15 -29.52 -7.36
CA THR A 223 9.48 -30.15 -7.30
C THR A 223 9.98 -30.33 -5.87
N TYR A 224 9.76 -29.36 -4.98
CA TYR A 224 10.11 -29.52 -3.58
C TYR A 224 9.35 -30.70 -2.94
N ASN A 225 8.03 -30.77 -3.12
CA ASN A 225 7.20 -31.79 -2.47
C ASN A 225 7.33 -33.19 -3.09
N GLN A 226 7.59 -33.28 -4.39
CA GLN A 226 7.61 -34.54 -5.13
C GLN A 226 9.01 -35.11 -5.34
N LEU A 227 10.06 -34.32 -5.10
CA LEU A 227 11.45 -34.76 -5.21
C LEU A 227 12.22 -34.48 -3.92
N ILE A 228 12.49 -33.21 -3.62
CA ILE A 228 13.42 -32.82 -2.54
C ILE A 228 13.01 -33.40 -1.19
N LYS A 229 11.76 -33.17 -0.77
CA LYS A 229 11.26 -33.63 0.52
C LYS A 229 11.27 -35.16 0.63
N LEU A 230 10.88 -35.86 -0.43
CA LEU A 230 10.82 -37.32 -0.43
C LEU A 230 12.22 -37.95 -0.32
N VAL A 231 13.21 -37.39 -1.01
CA VAL A 231 14.59 -37.88 -0.89
C VAL A 231 15.18 -37.54 0.47
N LEU A 232 14.94 -36.35 1.02
CA LEU A 232 15.35 -36.03 2.40
C LEU A 232 14.77 -37.02 3.42
N ASP A 233 13.51 -37.41 3.27
CA ASP A 233 12.88 -38.38 4.16
C ASP A 233 13.43 -39.80 3.95
N LEU A 234 13.82 -40.16 2.72
CA LEU A 234 14.54 -41.41 2.42
C LEU A 234 15.94 -41.43 3.03
N ASN A 235 16.69 -40.32 2.95
CA ASN A 235 18.02 -40.18 3.55
C ASN A 235 17.97 -40.35 5.07
N LYS A 236 17.00 -39.72 5.75
CA LYS A 236 16.82 -39.88 7.21
C LYS A 236 16.63 -41.34 7.62
N GLN A 237 15.90 -42.13 6.82
CA GLN A 237 15.66 -43.55 7.08
C GLN A 237 16.92 -44.43 6.83
N ASN A 238 17.91 -43.90 6.12
CA ASN A 238 19.12 -44.62 5.70
C ASN A 238 20.42 -43.87 6.06
N SER A 239 20.39 -43.11 7.17
CA SER A 239 21.48 -42.21 7.61
C SER A 239 22.83 -42.87 7.88
N ASP A 240 22.89 -44.20 7.94
CA ASP A 240 24.11 -45.00 8.04
C ASP A 240 24.85 -45.18 6.70
N LEU A 241 24.21 -44.85 5.56
CA LEU A 241 24.84 -44.91 4.25
C LEU A 241 25.61 -43.61 3.96
N GLU A 242 26.89 -43.70 3.63
CA GLU A 242 27.76 -42.54 3.33
C GLU A 242 27.17 -41.59 2.26
N ILE A 243 26.54 -42.16 1.21
CA ILE A 243 25.91 -41.38 0.13
C ILE A 243 24.76 -40.49 0.61
N THR A 244 24.10 -40.83 1.74
CA THR A 244 23.01 -40.00 2.27
C THR A 244 23.52 -38.70 2.85
N GLN A 245 24.74 -38.68 3.39
CA GLN A 245 25.34 -37.46 3.94
C GLN A 245 25.70 -36.46 2.83
N GLU A 246 26.24 -36.95 1.71
CA GLU A 246 26.53 -36.12 0.54
C GLU A 246 25.24 -35.56 -0.09
N SER A 247 24.22 -36.43 -0.26
CA SER A 247 22.90 -36.06 -0.75
C SER A 247 22.20 -35.03 0.15
N ASP A 248 22.22 -35.23 1.47
CA ASP A 248 21.61 -34.32 2.45
C ASP A 248 22.21 -32.92 2.39
N ASN A 249 23.53 -32.77 2.23
CA ASN A 249 24.15 -31.45 2.15
C ASN A 249 23.58 -30.60 0.99
N LEU A 250 23.30 -31.23 -0.15
CA LEU A 250 22.72 -30.57 -1.33
C LEU A 250 21.22 -30.31 -1.13
N LEU A 251 20.48 -31.32 -0.65
CA LEU A 251 19.03 -31.25 -0.48
C LEU A 251 18.61 -30.31 0.65
N LEU A 252 19.37 -30.23 1.75
CA LEU A 252 19.12 -29.28 2.84
C LEU A 252 19.29 -27.84 2.37
N SER A 253 20.24 -27.59 1.46
CA SER A 253 20.41 -26.28 0.84
C SER A 253 19.16 -25.91 0.01
N CYS A 254 18.64 -26.83 -0.81
CA CYS A 254 17.36 -26.64 -1.51
C CYS A 254 16.20 -26.36 -0.53
N SER A 255 16.09 -27.17 0.53
CA SER A 255 15.02 -27.03 1.53
C SER A 255 15.07 -25.68 2.25
N PHE A 256 16.26 -25.24 2.63
CA PHE A 256 16.45 -23.93 3.24
C PHE A 256 15.97 -22.79 2.32
N GLN A 257 16.40 -22.78 1.05
CA GLN A 257 15.97 -21.73 0.11
C GLN A 257 14.45 -21.77 -0.12
N PHE A 258 13.85 -22.96 -0.16
CA PHE A 258 12.40 -23.12 -0.28
C PHE A 258 11.63 -22.55 0.92
N ILE A 259 12.10 -22.83 2.13
CA ILE A 259 11.52 -22.30 3.37
C ILE A 259 11.62 -20.76 3.40
N GLU A 260 12.75 -20.20 2.96
CA GLU A 260 12.91 -18.74 2.88
C GLU A 260 11.97 -18.10 1.86
N MET A 261 11.74 -18.76 0.71
CA MET A 261 10.70 -18.34 -0.24
C MET A 261 9.32 -18.33 0.44
N GLU A 262 8.93 -19.40 1.14
CA GLU A 262 7.66 -19.46 1.88
C GLU A 262 7.54 -18.34 2.92
N ASN A 263 8.60 -18.10 3.70
CA ASN A 263 8.64 -17.05 4.71
C ASN A 263 8.43 -15.66 4.11
N ILE A 264 9.10 -15.36 2.99
CA ILE A 264 8.94 -14.09 2.28
C ILE A 264 7.50 -13.93 1.81
N LEU A 265 6.95 -14.93 1.14
CA LEU A 265 5.58 -14.86 0.63
C LEU A 265 4.59 -14.64 1.77
N ASN A 266 4.73 -15.34 2.90
CA ASN A 266 3.88 -15.15 4.07
C ASN A 266 3.96 -13.73 4.65
N ILE A 267 5.17 -13.18 4.80
CA ILE A 267 5.39 -11.81 5.30
C ILE A 267 4.69 -10.80 4.40
N TYR A 268 4.90 -10.89 3.08
CA TYR A 268 4.32 -9.93 2.15
C TYR A 268 2.82 -10.14 1.94
N GLN A 269 2.32 -11.38 1.97
CA GLN A 269 0.88 -11.65 1.98
C GLN A 269 0.18 -10.90 3.13
N LEU A 270 0.73 -10.99 4.34
CA LEU A 270 0.21 -10.25 5.50
C LEU A 270 0.32 -8.74 5.31
N LYS A 271 1.43 -8.27 4.74
CA LYS A 271 1.66 -6.85 4.47
C LYS A 271 0.65 -6.28 3.45
N PHE A 272 0.39 -6.99 2.35
CA PHE A 272 -0.60 -6.59 1.35
C PHE A 272 -2.04 -6.74 1.83
N LYS A 273 -2.30 -7.69 2.74
CA LYS A 273 -3.56 -7.74 3.48
C LYS A 273 -3.75 -6.50 4.37
N GLN A 274 -2.69 -6.02 5.03
CA GLN A 274 -2.76 -4.78 5.81
C GLN A 274 -3.03 -3.56 4.91
N TYR A 275 -2.44 -3.48 3.72
CA TYR A 275 -2.78 -2.45 2.73
C TYR A 275 -4.28 -2.49 2.39
N HIS A 276 -4.83 -3.67 2.06
CA HIS A 276 -6.27 -3.85 1.82
C HIS A 276 -7.13 -3.35 3.00
N ASP A 277 -6.83 -3.80 4.22
CA ASP A 277 -7.60 -3.44 5.42
C ASP A 277 -7.54 -1.92 5.69
N ASN A 278 -6.40 -1.29 5.44
CA ASN A 278 -6.22 0.15 5.59
C ASN A 278 -7.00 0.94 4.53
N TYR A 279 -6.99 0.52 3.25
CA TYR A 279 -7.78 1.17 2.21
C TYR A 279 -9.27 1.07 2.52
N LYS A 280 -9.76 -0.12 2.88
CA LYS A 280 -11.16 -0.37 3.28
C LYS A 280 -11.59 0.48 4.47
N LYS A 281 -10.76 0.55 5.51
CA LYS A 281 -11.03 1.36 6.71
C LYS A 281 -11.03 2.85 6.37
N SER A 282 -10.06 3.30 5.59
CA SER A 282 -9.92 4.71 5.18
C SER A 282 -11.10 5.15 4.33
N HIS A 283 -11.50 4.35 3.33
CA HIS A 283 -12.67 4.58 2.50
C HIS A 283 -13.94 4.79 3.36
N ARG A 284 -14.22 3.85 4.28
CA ARG A 284 -15.40 3.93 5.17
C ARG A 284 -15.35 5.15 6.09
N LEU A 285 -14.19 5.45 6.68
CA LEU A 285 -14.05 6.56 7.62
C LEU A 285 -14.09 7.92 6.93
N LEU A 286 -13.48 8.06 5.76
CA LEU A 286 -13.51 9.30 4.98
C LEU A 286 -14.93 9.64 4.57
N LYS A 287 -15.69 8.67 4.05
CA LYS A 287 -17.10 8.87 3.70
C LYS A 287 -17.92 9.38 4.89
N LYS A 288 -17.82 8.72 6.05
CA LYS A 288 -18.49 9.15 7.28
C LYS A 288 -18.03 10.53 7.76
N CYS A 289 -16.74 10.83 7.67
CA CYS A 289 -16.23 12.13 8.11
C CYS A 289 -16.67 13.26 7.17
N LEU A 290 -16.74 12.99 5.86
CA LEU A 290 -17.21 13.90 4.82
C LEU A 290 -18.67 14.30 5.08
N GLU A 291 -19.56 13.32 5.29
CA GLU A 291 -20.97 13.54 5.65
C GLU A 291 -21.14 14.42 6.90
N LEU A 292 -20.21 14.32 7.88
CA LEU A 292 -20.25 15.13 9.09
C LEU A 292 -19.82 16.58 8.87
N ILE A 293 -18.92 16.85 7.92
CA ILE A 293 -18.38 18.19 7.68
C ILE A 293 -19.13 18.97 6.60
N GLU A 294 -19.96 18.29 5.79
CA GLU A 294 -21.03 18.93 4.99
C GLU A 294 -22.03 19.73 5.83
#